data_AF-A0A1I7V1T5-F1
#
_entry.id   AF-A0A1I7V1T5-F1
#
_cell.length_a   1.000
_cell.length_b   1.000
_cell.length_c   1.000
_cell.angle_alpha   90.00
_cell.angle_beta   90.00
_cell.angle_gamma   90.00
#
_symmetry.space_group_name_H-M   'P 1'
#
loop_
_entity.id
_entity.type
_entity.pdbx_description
1 polymer ?
#
loop_
_entity_poly.entity_id
_entity_poly.type
_entity_poly.pdbx_seq_one_letter_code
_entity_poly.pdbx_strand_id
1 'polypeptide(L)'
;MGYKFIYQLSIVRNHPDFCLSTREVQAFAEAGTRVSEFEGKLCSDAGRKDGEVVCYWGNLNSMASDCQHMIGEVVIDANNEKSAWKLKNMTNIYGTLTIQGTNELVDLSFLSSLRQIASLKSIEPRKVQVFRILSNKKLQRIALPEMKTPPFPILMGDYTEIDGNTLELIKDRRYCYLFEKLTQTKVKYNGKRCKKLTPSLEYGTPDLEGWEWQVPSDEEFWNFP
;
A
#
# COMPACT_ATOMS: atom_id res chain seq x y z
N MET A 1 -12.73 3.06 -11.83
CA MET A 1 -12.53 4.30 -11.05
C MET A 1 -11.11 4.80 -11.25
N GLY A 2 -10.97 5.93 -11.93
CA GLY A 2 -9.69 6.64 -12.09
C GLY A 2 -9.44 7.57 -10.91
N TYR A 3 -8.18 7.87 -10.65
CA TYR A 3 -7.79 8.90 -9.70
C TYR A 3 -8.33 10.25 -10.17
N LYS A 4 -9.05 10.97 -9.30
CA LYS A 4 -9.28 12.40 -9.51
C LYS A 4 -8.02 13.11 -9.02
N PHE A 5 -7.05 13.26 -9.92
CA PHE A 5 -5.86 14.06 -9.64
C PHE A 5 -6.30 15.52 -9.49
N ILE A 6 -5.96 16.14 -8.36
CA ILE A 6 -6.34 17.52 -8.08
C ILE A 6 -5.24 18.48 -8.58
N TYR A 7 -3.99 18.05 -8.54
CA TYR A 7 -2.83 18.88 -8.86
C TYR A 7 -1.82 18.14 -9.73
N GLN A 8 -1.16 18.89 -10.62
CA GLN A 8 -0.03 18.44 -11.42
C GLN A 8 1.21 19.20 -10.98
N LEU A 9 2.32 18.49 -10.76
CA LEU A 9 3.59 19.06 -10.31
C LEU A 9 4.68 18.80 -11.34
N SER A 10 5.40 19.86 -11.67
CA SER A 10 6.65 19.81 -12.42
C SER A 10 7.68 20.66 -11.70
N ILE A 11 8.79 20.04 -11.31
CA ILE A 11 9.92 20.69 -10.62
C ILE A 11 11.17 20.33 -11.41
N VAL A 12 11.67 21.23 -12.25
CA VAL A 12 12.77 20.96 -13.20
C VAL A 12 13.70 22.15 -13.34
N ARG A 13 14.94 21.91 -13.81
CA ARG A 13 15.97 22.93 -14.02
C ARG A 13 16.31 23.72 -12.76
N ASN A 14 16.37 23.00 -11.63
CA ASN A 14 16.65 23.60 -10.33
C ASN A 14 18.16 23.77 -10.12
N HIS A 15 18.52 24.61 -9.13
CA HIS A 15 19.90 24.69 -8.64
C HIS A 15 20.38 23.30 -8.14
N PRO A 16 21.66 22.93 -8.27
CA PRO A 16 22.17 21.63 -7.78
C PRO A 16 21.93 21.36 -6.28
N ASP A 17 21.77 22.42 -5.49
CA ASP A 17 21.47 22.36 -4.06
C ASP A 17 19.98 22.30 -3.74
N PHE A 18 19.11 22.43 -4.74
CA PHE A 18 17.68 22.29 -4.56
C PHE A 18 17.36 20.92 -3.94
N CYS A 19 16.59 20.94 -2.87
CA CYS A 19 16.14 19.76 -2.18
C CYS A 19 14.74 19.98 -1.60
N LEU A 20 14.04 18.89 -1.34
CA LEU A 20 12.79 18.89 -0.60
C LEU A 20 13.00 18.26 0.78
N SER A 21 12.44 18.89 1.80
CA SER A 21 12.31 18.32 3.12
C SER A 21 11.32 17.16 3.13
N THR A 22 11.41 16.31 4.16
CA THR A 22 10.46 15.22 4.40
C THR A 22 9.01 15.73 4.55
N ARG A 23 8.81 16.94 5.07
CA ARG A 23 7.50 17.59 5.20
C ARG A 23 6.91 18.01 3.86
N GLU A 24 7.72 18.58 2.97
CA GLU A 24 7.25 18.98 1.65
C GLU A 24 6.86 17.76 0.81
N VAL A 25 7.69 16.71 0.82
CA VAL A 25 7.38 15.45 0.13
C VAL A 25 6.10 14.83 0.68
N GLN A 26 5.93 14.81 2.01
CA GLN A 26 4.71 14.33 2.65
C GLN A 26 3.48 15.11 2.18
N ALA A 27 3.56 16.45 2.14
CA ALA A 27 2.46 17.31 1.70
C ALA A 27 2.09 17.06 0.23
N PHE A 28 3.08 16.93 -0.68
CA PHE A 28 2.80 16.62 -2.08
C PHE A 28 2.09 15.29 -2.27
N ALA A 29 2.51 14.28 -1.51
CA ALA A 29 1.93 12.95 -1.56
C ALA A 29 0.51 12.90 -0.95
N GLU A 30 0.26 13.62 0.16
CA GLU A 30 -1.08 13.76 0.76
C GLU A 30 -2.05 14.53 -0.15
N ALA A 31 -1.56 15.52 -0.90
CA ALA A 31 -2.35 16.26 -1.88
C ALA A 31 -2.75 15.44 -3.13
N GLY A 32 -2.28 14.19 -3.26
CA GLY A 32 -2.59 13.33 -4.40
C GLY A 32 -2.03 13.88 -5.72
N THR A 33 -0.86 14.49 -5.64
CA THR A 33 -0.26 15.25 -6.75
C THR A 33 0.30 14.30 -7.81
N ARG A 34 -0.09 14.52 -9.06
CA ARG A 34 0.50 13.81 -10.21
C ARG A 34 1.81 14.49 -10.59
N VAL A 35 2.90 13.74 -10.60
CA VAL A 35 4.20 14.27 -11.02
C VAL A 35 4.38 14.05 -12.51
N SER A 36 4.73 15.12 -13.23
CA SER A 36 5.06 15.05 -14.66
C SER A 36 6.56 14.92 -14.88
N GLU A 37 7.33 15.81 -14.25
CA GLU A 37 8.79 15.84 -14.29
C GLU A 37 9.30 16.29 -12.91
N PHE A 38 10.41 15.72 -12.46
CA PHE A 38 10.98 16.05 -11.17
C PHE A 38 12.49 15.87 -11.17
N GLU A 39 13.20 16.93 -10.81
CA GLU A 39 14.63 16.97 -10.57
C GLU A 39 14.88 17.56 -9.18
N GLY A 40 15.15 16.69 -8.22
CA GLY A 40 15.41 17.11 -6.84
C GLY A 40 15.83 15.95 -5.95
N LYS A 41 16.36 16.28 -4.77
CA LYS A 41 16.80 15.32 -3.75
C LYS A 41 16.12 15.61 -2.42
N LEU A 42 16.17 14.66 -1.49
CA LEU A 42 15.83 14.96 -0.10
C LEU A 42 16.92 15.85 0.51
N CYS A 43 16.51 16.82 1.33
CA CYS A 43 17.46 17.63 2.10
C CYS A 43 18.22 16.75 3.13
N SER A 44 19.47 17.10 3.42
CA SER A 44 20.31 16.39 4.40
C SER A 44 19.76 16.47 5.82
N ASP A 45 19.11 17.59 6.14
CA ASP A 45 18.53 17.84 7.45
C ASP A 45 17.18 17.13 7.56
N ALA A 46 17.24 15.87 7.98
CA ALA A 46 16.06 15.04 8.21
C ALA A 46 15.35 15.37 9.54
N GLY A 47 15.95 16.21 10.40
CA GLY A 47 15.37 16.59 11.69
C GLY A 47 14.02 17.28 11.52
N ARG A 48 12.99 16.77 12.19
CA ARG A 48 11.65 17.36 12.17
C ARG A 48 11.42 18.23 13.39
N LYS A 49 10.76 19.38 13.19
CA LYS A 49 10.44 20.33 14.26
C LYS A 49 9.22 19.93 15.10
N ASP A 50 8.51 18.86 14.71
CA ASP A 50 7.32 18.33 15.39
C ASP A 50 7.67 17.25 16.43
N GLY A 51 8.95 16.89 16.58
CA GLY A 51 9.40 15.87 17.52
C GLY A 51 9.24 14.45 17.01
N GLU A 52 8.81 14.24 15.76
CA GLU A 52 8.72 12.89 15.19
C GLU A 52 10.10 12.32 14.88
N VAL A 53 10.30 11.05 15.25
CA VAL A 53 11.62 10.38 15.14
C VAL A 53 11.88 9.97 13.69
N VAL A 54 12.99 10.47 13.14
CA VAL A 54 13.46 10.14 11.79
C VAL A 54 14.66 9.21 11.86
N CYS A 55 14.59 8.13 11.09
CA CYS A 55 15.63 7.13 10.97
C CYS A 55 16.05 6.95 9.53
N TYR A 56 17.30 6.55 9.34
CA TYR A 56 17.80 6.11 8.04
C TYR A 56 17.74 4.59 7.97
N TRP A 57 17.29 4.07 6.83
CA TRP A 57 17.26 2.64 6.61
C TRP A 57 18.67 2.06 6.65
N GLY A 58 18.79 0.90 7.30
CA GLY A 58 20.04 0.20 7.49
C GLY A 58 19.78 -1.22 7.98
N ASN A 59 20.61 -1.72 8.90
CA ASN A 59 20.41 -3.05 9.46
C ASN A 59 19.28 -3.04 10.50
N LEU A 60 18.10 -3.54 10.11
CA LEU A 60 16.91 -3.62 10.96
C LEU A 60 17.16 -4.34 12.30
N ASN A 61 18.07 -5.31 12.34
CA ASN A 61 18.40 -6.04 13.57
C ASN A 61 19.03 -5.12 14.63
N SER A 62 19.75 -4.07 14.23
CA SER A 62 20.38 -3.10 15.12
C SER A 62 19.61 -1.78 15.28
N MET A 63 18.68 -1.48 14.38
CA MET A 63 17.93 -0.22 14.41
C MET A 63 17.00 -0.11 15.63
N ALA A 64 16.74 1.13 16.04
CA ALA A 64 15.75 1.45 17.06
C ALA A 64 14.32 1.16 16.55
N SER A 65 13.37 0.95 17.46
CA SER A 65 11.98 0.58 17.16
C SER A 65 10.97 1.72 17.28
N ASP A 66 11.44 2.93 17.60
CA ASP A 66 10.65 4.15 17.77
C ASP A 66 10.63 5.03 16.51
N CYS A 67 11.30 4.61 15.43
CA CYS A 67 11.29 5.28 14.14
C CYS A 67 9.86 5.46 13.62
N GLN A 68 9.47 6.72 13.39
CA GLN A 68 8.19 7.07 12.77
C GLN A 68 8.37 7.37 11.28
N HIS A 69 9.47 8.04 10.94
CA HIS A 69 9.82 8.37 9.56
C HIS A 69 11.08 7.61 9.15
N MET A 70 11.01 6.90 8.03
CA MET A 70 12.12 6.14 7.48
C MET A 70 12.63 6.78 6.19
N ILE A 71 13.92 7.05 6.09
CA ILE A 71 14.57 7.51 4.86
C ILE A 71 15.38 6.35 4.27
N GLY A 72 15.08 5.96 3.04
CA GLY A 72 15.82 4.93 2.31
C GLY A 72 14.94 3.83 1.70
N GLU A 73 15.60 2.83 1.14
CA GLU A 73 14.96 1.71 0.42
C GLU A 73 14.72 0.56 1.40
N VAL A 74 13.50 0.50 1.94
CA VAL A 74 13.11 -0.48 2.96
C VAL A 74 12.91 -1.84 2.31
N VAL A 75 13.70 -2.82 2.74
CA VAL A 75 13.63 -4.21 2.25
C VAL A 75 13.44 -5.18 3.41
N ILE A 76 12.31 -5.89 3.42
CA ILE A 76 12.04 -6.98 4.35
C ILE A 76 12.22 -8.31 3.63
N ASP A 77 13.14 -9.14 4.13
CA ASP A 77 13.49 -10.42 3.53
C ASP A 77 13.78 -11.50 4.59
N ALA A 78 14.19 -12.69 4.15
CA ALA A 78 14.54 -13.80 5.04
C ALA A 78 15.62 -13.47 6.10
N ASN A 79 16.49 -12.47 5.85
CA ASN A 79 17.58 -12.12 6.77
C ASN A 79 17.11 -11.24 7.93
N ASN A 80 15.99 -10.53 7.75
CA ASN A 80 15.53 -9.53 8.72
C ASN A 80 14.05 -9.64 9.11
N GLU A 81 13.28 -10.59 8.55
CA GLU A 81 11.85 -10.77 8.81
C GLU A 81 11.53 -10.94 10.31
N LYS A 82 12.44 -11.54 11.09
CA LYS A 82 12.30 -11.71 12.56
C LYS A 82 12.35 -10.39 13.33
N SER A 83 12.93 -9.35 12.74
CA SER A 83 13.02 -8.00 13.31
C SER A 83 12.01 -7.01 12.70
N ALA A 84 11.15 -7.47 11.79
CA ALA A 84 10.15 -6.64 11.11
C ALA A 84 9.23 -5.88 12.10
N TRP A 85 8.96 -6.46 13.27
CA TRP A 85 8.16 -5.85 14.33
C TRP A 85 8.65 -4.47 14.80
N LYS A 86 9.94 -4.15 14.61
CA LYS A 86 10.51 -2.85 14.96
C LYS A 86 9.93 -1.70 14.13
N LEU A 87 9.33 -2.02 12.98
CA LEU A 87 8.68 -1.04 12.11
C LEU A 87 7.23 -0.71 12.50
N LYS A 88 6.73 -1.24 13.63
CA LYS A 88 5.34 -1.02 14.10
C LYS A 88 4.92 0.44 14.24
N ASN A 89 5.87 1.33 14.55
CA ASN A 89 5.64 2.76 14.77
C ASN A 89 5.86 3.58 13.49
N MET A 90 6.36 2.96 12.42
CA MET A 90 6.67 3.64 11.17
C MET A 90 5.39 4.07 10.46
N THR A 91 5.27 5.37 10.21
CA THR A 91 4.14 5.99 9.53
C THR A 91 4.47 6.40 8.11
N ASN A 92 5.72 6.78 7.83
CA ASN A 92 6.12 7.34 6.54
C ASN A 92 7.45 6.74 6.08
N ILE A 93 7.53 6.41 4.78
CA ILE A 93 8.77 6.02 4.11
C ILE A 93 9.09 7.06 3.04
N TYR A 94 10.30 7.60 3.08
CA TYR A 94 10.90 8.44 2.06
C TYR A 94 11.90 7.61 1.24
N GLY A 95 11.36 6.84 0.31
CA GLY A 95 12.04 5.84 -0.50
C GLY A 95 11.05 4.77 -0.98
N THR A 96 11.50 3.52 -1.06
CA THR A 96 10.69 2.39 -1.52
C THR A 96 10.43 1.40 -0.38
N LEU A 97 9.40 0.57 -0.56
CA LEU A 97 9.11 -0.56 0.32
C LEU A 97 9.03 -1.84 -0.51
N THR A 98 9.88 -2.81 -0.19
CA THR A 98 9.87 -4.14 -0.80
C THR A 98 9.83 -5.21 0.28
N ILE A 99 8.82 -6.09 0.23
CA ILE A 99 8.74 -7.29 1.08
C ILE A 99 8.97 -8.49 0.17
N GLN A 100 10.12 -9.13 0.29
CA GLN A 100 10.54 -10.14 -0.69
C GLN A 100 11.21 -11.37 -0.08
N GLY A 101 10.91 -12.55 -0.63
CA GLY A 101 11.67 -13.77 -0.32
C GLY A 101 11.66 -14.16 1.16
N THR A 102 10.63 -13.78 1.91
CA THR A 102 10.50 -14.12 3.34
C THR A 102 10.14 -15.60 3.53
N ASN A 103 10.64 -16.22 4.59
CA ASN A 103 10.45 -17.66 4.86
C ASN A 103 9.38 -17.93 5.93
N GLU A 104 9.26 -17.04 6.90
CA GLU A 104 8.44 -17.20 8.10
C GLU A 104 7.34 -16.14 8.22
N LEU A 105 7.47 -14.99 7.55
CA LEU A 105 6.51 -13.89 7.61
C LEU A 105 5.11 -14.32 7.11
N VAL A 106 4.11 -14.21 7.98
CA VAL A 106 2.72 -14.62 7.69
C VAL A 106 1.81 -13.43 7.37
N ASP A 107 2.10 -12.25 7.93
CA ASP A 107 1.31 -11.06 7.68
C ASP A 107 2.10 -9.76 7.81
N LEU A 108 1.51 -8.69 7.28
CA LEU A 108 2.06 -7.32 7.31
C LEU A 108 1.52 -6.47 8.46
N SER A 109 0.99 -7.06 9.53
CA SER A 109 0.40 -6.29 10.65
C SER A 109 1.43 -5.41 11.37
N PHE A 110 2.71 -5.74 11.30
CA PHE A 110 3.80 -4.89 11.79
C PHE A 110 3.93 -3.55 11.03
N LEU A 111 3.22 -3.37 9.91
CA LEU A 111 3.09 -2.09 9.19
C LEU A 111 1.73 -1.43 9.43
N SER A 112 1.02 -1.75 10.53
CA SER A 112 -0.33 -1.24 10.79
C SER A 112 -0.40 0.29 10.81
N SER A 113 0.67 0.96 11.24
CA SER A 113 0.77 2.42 11.32
C SER A 113 1.21 3.08 10.02
N LEU A 114 1.60 2.31 9.00
CA LEU A 114 2.14 2.86 7.74
C LEU A 114 1.04 3.62 7.00
N ARG A 115 1.27 4.91 6.79
CA ARG A 115 0.35 5.84 6.11
C ARG A 115 0.75 6.11 4.68
N GLN A 116 2.05 6.23 4.42
CA GLN A 116 2.57 6.79 3.19
C GLN A 116 3.94 6.21 2.79
N ILE A 117 4.13 6.05 1.49
CA ILE A 117 5.41 5.69 0.86
C ILE A 117 5.66 6.71 -0.25
N ALA A 118 6.78 7.41 -0.21
CA ALA A 118 7.10 8.47 -1.16
C ALA A 118 8.56 8.37 -1.62
N SER A 119 8.81 8.19 -2.90
CA SER A 119 10.17 8.09 -3.46
C SER A 119 10.46 9.21 -4.44
N LEU A 120 11.45 10.05 -4.17
CA LEU A 120 11.91 11.03 -5.17
C LEU A 120 12.79 10.40 -6.26
N LYS A 121 13.38 9.23 -6.00
CA LYS A 121 14.26 8.52 -6.95
C LYS A 121 13.51 7.83 -8.09
N SER A 122 12.22 7.54 -7.91
CA SER A 122 11.43 6.80 -8.91
C SER A 122 10.95 7.64 -10.08
N ILE A 123 11.42 8.89 -10.20
CA ILE A 123 11.05 9.83 -11.27
C ILE A 123 12.10 9.82 -12.40
N GLU A 124 13.20 9.08 -12.23
CA GLU A 124 14.10 8.70 -13.32
C GLU A 124 13.43 7.68 -14.26
N PRO A 125 13.77 7.61 -15.57
CA PRO A 125 13.03 6.85 -16.59
C PRO A 125 13.00 5.31 -16.42
N ARG A 126 13.57 4.78 -15.33
CA ARG A 126 13.40 3.38 -14.93
C ARG A 126 12.15 3.31 -14.05
N LYS A 127 11.12 2.62 -14.52
CA LYS A 127 9.87 2.34 -13.78
C LYS A 127 10.15 1.64 -12.46
N VAL A 128 10.54 2.38 -11.41
CA VAL A 128 10.75 1.82 -10.08
C VAL A 128 9.39 1.75 -9.40
N GLN A 129 8.90 0.53 -9.18
CA GLN A 129 7.71 0.33 -8.36
C GLN A 129 8.06 0.69 -6.92
N VAL A 130 7.39 1.73 -6.40
CA VAL A 130 7.63 2.26 -5.05
C VAL A 130 7.24 1.26 -3.97
N PHE A 131 6.26 0.40 -4.25
CA PHE A 131 5.78 -0.62 -3.32
C PHE A 131 5.66 -2.00 -3.99
N ARG A 132 6.30 -3.02 -3.41
CA ARG A 132 6.40 -4.38 -3.96
C ARG A 132 6.27 -5.46 -2.88
N ILE A 133 5.58 -6.55 -3.22
CA ILE A 133 5.43 -7.76 -2.38
C ILE A 133 5.73 -9.00 -3.24
N LEU A 134 6.89 -9.61 -3.06
CA LEU A 134 7.46 -10.56 -4.03
C LEU A 134 7.86 -11.90 -3.39
N SER A 135 7.43 -13.01 -3.97
CA SER A 135 8.05 -14.32 -3.69
C SER A 135 8.12 -14.73 -2.20
N ASN A 136 7.14 -14.35 -1.39
CA ASN A 136 7.09 -14.71 0.02
C ASN A 136 6.47 -16.10 0.21
N LYS A 137 7.08 -16.93 1.06
CA LYS A 137 6.75 -18.35 1.18
C LYS A 137 5.49 -18.60 2.02
N LYS A 138 5.31 -17.84 3.11
CA LYS A 138 4.23 -18.05 4.10
C LYS A 138 3.29 -16.86 4.27
N LEU A 139 3.49 -15.78 3.50
CA LEU A 139 2.68 -14.58 3.60
C LEU A 139 1.23 -14.89 3.20
N GLN A 140 0.27 -14.47 4.01
CA GLN A 140 -1.17 -14.71 3.81
C GLN A 140 -2.01 -13.44 3.89
N ARG A 141 -1.58 -12.44 4.67
CA ARG A 141 -2.34 -11.20 4.88
C ARG A 141 -1.48 -9.98 4.62
N ILE A 142 -1.97 -9.12 3.74
CA ILE A 142 -1.25 -7.91 3.29
C ILE A 142 -1.95 -6.61 3.69
N ALA A 143 -2.84 -6.64 4.69
CA ALA A 143 -3.61 -5.48 5.08
C ALA A 143 -2.72 -4.33 5.60
N LEU A 144 -2.98 -3.11 5.12
CA LEU A 144 -2.33 -1.86 5.52
C LEU A 144 -3.41 -0.85 5.93
N PRO A 145 -3.93 -0.92 7.17
CA PRO A 145 -5.16 -0.22 7.56
C PRO A 145 -5.03 1.31 7.54
N GLU A 146 -3.86 1.86 7.86
CA GLU A 146 -3.64 3.31 7.90
C GLU A 146 -3.10 3.90 6.59
N MET A 147 -2.80 3.06 5.59
CA MET A 147 -2.29 3.54 4.30
C MET A 147 -3.43 4.12 3.48
N LYS A 148 -3.62 5.44 3.57
CA LYS A 148 -4.71 6.17 2.90
C LYS A 148 -4.23 7.00 1.72
N THR A 149 -2.92 7.19 1.58
CA THR A 149 -2.30 7.89 0.45
C THR A 149 -1.67 6.88 -0.51
N PRO A 150 -1.86 7.03 -1.84
CA PRO A 150 -1.15 6.20 -2.79
C PRO A 150 0.37 6.39 -2.67
N PRO A 151 1.19 5.42 -3.10
CA PRO A 151 2.61 5.65 -3.26
C PRO A 151 2.88 6.87 -4.14
N PHE A 152 3.76 7.76 -3.68
CA PHE A 152 4.19 8.95 -4.41
C PHE A 152 5.58 8.72 -5.03
N PRO A 153 5.88 9.27 -6.22
CA PRO A 153 5.02 9.99 -7.15
C PRO A 153 3.90 9.10 -7.70
N ILE A 154 2.81 9.71 -8.16
CA ILE A 154 1.83 9.01 -8.97
C ILE A 154 2.15 9.26 -10.45
N LEU A 155 2.77 8.27 -11.10
CA LEU A 155 3.11 8.29 -12.52
C LEU A 155 2.08 7.51 -13.35
N MET A 156 2.08 7.78 -14.65
CA MET A 156 1.19 7.06 -15.55
C MET A 156 1.60 5.58 -15.63
N GLY A 157 0.66 4.70 -15.27
CA GLY A 157 0.86 3.27 -15.34
C GLY A 157 1.43 2.66 -14.07
N ASP A 158 1.64 3.43 -13.01
CA ASP A 158 2.10 2.93 -11.71
C ASP A 158 1.18 1.84 -11.14
N TYR A 159 1.80 1.00 -10.32
CA TYR A 159 1.15 -0.04 -9.56
C TYR A 159 2.03 -0.48 -8.40
N THR A 160 1.37 -0.97 -7.36
CA THR A 160 1.94 -1.93 -6.42
C THR A 160 2.05 -3.28 -7.09
N GLU A 161 3.26 -3.84 -7.10
CA GLU A 161 3.53 -5.16 -7.65
C GLU A 161 3.38 -6.22 -6.57
N ILE A 162 2.54 -7.22 -6.83
CA ILE A 162 2.36 -8.38 -5.95
C ILE A 162 2.53 -9.62 -6.81
N ASP A 163 3.66 -10.32 -6.68
CA ASP A 163 4.06 -11.33 -7.67
C ASP A 163 4.81 -12.50 -7.04
N GLY A 164 4.58 -13.72 -7.54
CA GLY A 164 5.38 -14.90 -7.19
C GLY A 164 5.26 -15.41 -5.76
N ASN A 165 4.37 -14.86 -4.93
CA ASN A 165 4.11 -15.35 -3.57
C ASN A 165 3.53 -16.77 -3.63
N THR A 166 3.98 -17.66 -2.73
CA THR A 166 3.59 -19.08 -2.76
C THR A 166 2.11 -19.29 -2.43
N LEU A 167 1.60 -18.54 -1.46
CA LEU A 167 0.19 -18.58 -1.07
C LEU A 167 -0.59 -17.50 -1.81
N GLU A 168 -1.87 -17.76 -2.04
CA GLU A 168 -2.77 -16.80 -2.67
C GLU A 168 -3.04 -15.61 -1.74
N LEU A 169 -2.55 -14.44 -2.13
CA LEU A 169 -2.73 -13.19 -1.37
C LEU A 169 -3.98 -12.42 -1.80
N ILE A 170 -4.36 -12.54 -3.07
CA ILE A 170 -5.53 -11.89 -3.66
C ILE A 170 -6.47 -12.98 -4.19
N LYS A 171 -7.52 -13.27 -3.44
CA LYS A 171 -8.47 -14.37 -3.72
C LYS A 171 -9.28 -14.16 -4.99
N ASP A 172 -9.73 -12.92 -5.21
CA ASP A 172 -10.60 -12.60 -6.33
C ASP A 172 -10.51 -11.12 -6.70
N ARG A 173 -11.27 -10.76 -7.74
CA ARG A 173 -11.40 -9.38 -8.22
C ARG A 173 -11.94 -8.42 -7.16
N ARG A 174 -12.88 -8.83 -6.31
CA ARG A 174 -13.44 -7.95 -5.25
C ARG A 174 -12.36 -7.65 -4.22
N TYR A 175 -11.62 -8.65 -3.76
CA TYR A 175 -10.51 -8.47 -2.82
C TYR A 175 -9.41 -7.58 -3.40
N CYS A 176 -9.07 -7.74 -4.68
CA CYS A 176 -8.11 -6.88 -5.37
C CYS A 176 -8.55 -5.41 -5.38
N TYR A 177 -9.81 -5.15 -5.75
CA TYR A 177 -10.34 -3.78 -5.75
C TYR A 177 -10.50 -3.21 -4.35
N LEU A 178 -10.80 -4.04 -3.34
CA LEU A 178 -10.81 -3.61 -1.95
C LEU A 178 -9.42 -3.14 -1.53
N PHE A 179 -8.38 -3.90 -1.87
CA PHE A 179 -7.00 -3.48 -1.62
C PHE A 179 -6.65 -2.17 -2.35
N GLU A 180 -6.98 -2.04 -3.65
CA GLU A 180 -6.79 -0.78 -4.40
C GLU A 180 -7.53 0.39 -3.73
N LYS A 181 -8.73 0.14 -3.21
CA LYS A 181 -9.58 1.16 -2.60
C LYS A 181 -9.08 1.58 -1.22
N LEU A 182 -8.57 0.65 -0.42
CA LEU A 182 -8.03 0.96 0.91
C LEU A 182 -6.72 1.73 0.79
N THR A 183 -5.79 1.22 -0.01
CA THR A 183 -4.43 1.77 -0.16
C THR A 183 -4.33 2.91 -1.18
N GLN A 184 -5.43 3.21 -1.88
CA GLN A 184 -5.48 4.10 -3.04
C GLN A 184 -4.46 3.72 -4.14
N THR A 185 -3.90 2.51 -4.18
CA THR A 185 -2.93 2.13 -5.22
C THR A 185 -3.59 1.33 -6.36
N LYS A 186 -2.95 1.28 -7.53
CA LYS A 186 -3.29 0.24 -8.53
C LYS A 186 -2.50 -1.00 -8.24
N VAL A 187 -3.10 -2.17 -8.47
CA VAL A 187 -2.43 -3.45 -8.23
C VAL A 187 -2.14 -4.14 -9.55
N LYS A 188 -0.95 -4.72 -9.63
CA LYS A 188 -0.59 -5.75 -10.61
C LYS A 188 -0.27 -7.02 -9.83
N TYR A 189 -1.22 -7.95 -9.81
CA TYR A 189 -1.13 -9.23 -9.12
C TYR A 189 -0.81 -10.34 -10.11
N ASN A 190 0.31 -11.04 -9.95
CA ASN A 190 0.74 -12.13 -10.84
C ASN A 190 0.64 -11.75 -12.34
N GLY A 191 1.21 -10.58 -12.67
CA GLY A 191 1.16 -10.00 -14.02
C GLY A 191 -0.17 -9.36 -14.45
N LYS A 192 -1.27 -9.52 -13.69
CA LYS A 192 -2.63 -9.10 -14.06
C LYS A 192 -3.11 -7.90 -13.24
N ARG A 193 -3.81 -6.95 -13.88
CA ARG A 193 -4.56 -5.89 -13.17
C ARG A 193 -5.84 -6.47 -12.56
N CYS A 194 -6.39 -5.86 -11.51
CA CYS A 194 -7.62 -6.34 -10.84
C CYS A 194 -8.78 -6.65 -11.81
N LYS A 195 -8.98 -5.82 -12.83
CA LYS A 195 -10.03 -6.02 -13.86
C LYS A 195 -9.95 -7.35 -14.62
N LYS A 196 -8.76 -7.96 -14.68
CA LYS A 196 -8.49 -9.23 -15.38
C LYS A 196 -8.50 -10.44 -14.44
N LEU A 197 -8.78 -10.24 -13.15
CA LEU A 197 -8.93 -11.34 -12.19
C LEU A 197 -10.35 -11.91 -12.27
N THR A 198 -10.49 -13.16 -11.81
CA THR A 198 -11.78 -13.85 -11.72
C THR A 198 -12.74 -13.03 -10.84
N PRO A 199 -14.01 -12.84 -11.26
CA PRO A 199 -15.05 -12.37 -10.37
C PRO A 199 -15.08 -13.23 -9.11
N SER A 200 -15.37 -12.64 -7.95
CA SER A 200 -15.82 -13.45 -6.81
C SER A 200 -17.01 -14.27 -7.30
N LEU A 201 -17.03 -15.58 -7.00
CA LEU A 201 -18.27 -16.33 -7.10
C LEU A 201 -19.29 -15.58 -6.24
N GLU A 202 -20.28 -14.98 -6.89
CA GLU A 202 -21.50 -14.67 -6.17
C GLU A 202 -21.99 -16.03 -5.69
N TYR A 203 -22.05 -16.23 -4.36
CA TYR A 203 -22.96 -17.23 -3.84
C TYR A 203 -24.27 -16.96 -4.56
N GLY A 204 -24.66 -17.89 -5.43
CA GLY A 204 -25.85 -17.75 -6.25
C GLY A 204 -26.96 -17.30 -5.32
N THR A 205 -27.69 -16.27 -5.75
CA THR A 205 -29.10 -16.20 -5.37
C THR A 205 -29.64 -17.62 -5.51
N PRO A 206 -30.18 -18.24 -4.45
CA PRO A 206 -30.88 -19.50 -4.64
C PRO A 206 -31.88 -19.26 -5.76
N ASP A 207 -31.89 -20.12 -6.78
CA ASP A 207 -32.93 -20.11 -7.79
C ASP A 207 -34.27 -20.24 -7.05
N LEU A 208 -34.97 -19.12 -6.89
CA LEU A 208 -36.32 -19.05 -6.33
C LEU A 208 -37.37 -19.46 -7.38
N GLU A 209 -36.98 -20.24 -8.39
CA GLU A 209 -37.92 -20.92 -9.28
C GLU A 209 -38.34 -22.24 -8.61
N GLY A 210 -39.30 -22.17 -7.69
CA GLY A 210 -39.91 -23.39 -7.16
C GLY A 210 -40.70 -23.30 -5.86
N TRP A 211 -40.81 -22.13 -5.23
CA TRP A 211 -41.62 -21.96 -4.02
C TRP A 211 -42.74 -20.97 -4.32
N GLU A 212 -43.91 -21.50 -4.72
CA GLU A 212 -45.17 -20.76 -4.66
C GLU A 212 -45.40 -20.34 -3.21
N TRP A 213 -45.42 -19.02 -2.98
CA TRP A 213 -45.87 -18.46 -1.71
C TRP A 213 -47.38 -18.70 -1.58
N GLN A 214 -47.78 -19.72 -0.84
CA GLN A 214 -49.12 -19.71 -0.24
C GLN A 214 -49.11 -18.61 0.83
N VAL A 215 -49.75 -17.49 0.52
CA VAL A 215 -50.05 -16.43 1.48
C VAL A 215 -51.06 -16.99 2.47
N PRO A 216 -50.72 -17.18 3.76
CA PRO A 216 -51.71 -17.56 4.75
C PRO A 216 -52.63 -16.35 4.99
N SER A 217 -53.94 -16.57 4.97
CA SER A 217 -54.92 -15.54 5.32
C SER A 217 -54.76 -15.10 6.79
N ASP A 218 -54.79 -13.80 7.01
CA ASP A 218 -54.54 -13.08 8.28
C ASP A 218 -55.55 -13.37 9.41
N GLU A 219 -55.64 -14.60 9.93
CA GLU A 219 -56.47 -14.88 11.13
C GLU A 219 -55.85 -15.73 12.25
N GLU A 220 -54.55 -16.06 12.22
CA GLU A 220 -53.93 -16.85 13.31
C GLU A 220 -52.69 -16.18 13.95
N PHE A 221 -52.73 -14.85 14.15
CA PHE A 221 -51.67 -14.10 14.86
C PHE A 221 -51.98 -13.77 16.33
N TRP A 222 -52.87 -14.54 16.98
CA TRP A 222 -53.01 -14.49 18.44
C TRP A 222 -53.15 -15.89 19.00
N ASN A 223 -52.03 -16.44 19.50
CA ASN A 223 -51.96 -17.17 20.77
C ASN A 223 -50.59 -17.84 20.92
N PHE A 224 -49.77 -17.33 21.85
CA PHE A 224 -48.83 -18.18 22.58
C PHE A 224 -48.89 -17.83 24.08
N PRO A 225 -48.78 -18.85 24.96
CA PRO A 225 -48.94 -18.76 26.41
C PRO A 225 -47.77 -18.11 27.15
#